data_AF-A0A9J8C4H9-F1
#
_entry.id   AF-A0A9J8C4H9-F1
#
_cell.length_a   1.000
_cell.length_b   1.000
_cell.length_c   1.000
_cell.angle_alpha   90.00
_cell.angle_beta   90.00
_cell.angle_gamma   90.00
#
_symmetry.space_group_name_H-M   'P 1'
#
loop_
_entity.id
_entity.type
_entity.pdbx_description
1 polymer ?
#
loop_
_entity_poly.entity_id
_entity_poly.type
_entity_poly.pdbx_seq_one_letter_code
_entity_poly.pdbx_strand_id
1 'polypeptide(L)'
;MVKHFGWTWIGAVRSDSDYGNNGMASFLKAAEQEGICVEYSEAYYRTQPRSKLKRVADVIRRSMARVIVAFLASGACVCVQ
;
A
#
# COMPACT_ATOMS: atom_id res chain seq x y z
N MET A 1 -13.81 -7.76 1.74
CA MET A 1 -14.04 -6.47 1.05
C MET A 1 -13.44 -6.48 -0.36
N VAL A 2 -12.12 -6.66 -0.53
CA VAL A 2 -11.47 -6.72 -1.86
C VAL A 2 -12.06 -7.82 -2.77
N LYS A 3 -12.34 -9.02 -2.21
CA LYS A 3 -12.99 -10.13 -2.91
C LYS A 3 -14.42 -9.85 -3.39
N HIS A 4 -15.21 -9.10 -2.62
CA HIS A 4 -16.61 -8.82 -2.98
C HIS A 4 -16.73 -7.96 -4.24
N PHE A 5 -15.69 -7.16 -4.55
CA PHE A 5 -15.64 -6.29 -5.72
C PHE A 5 -14.82 -6.87 -6.88
N GLY A 6 -14.33 -8.12 -6.75
CA GLY A 6 -13.56 -8.78 -7.81
C GLY A 6 -12.22 -8.10 -8.14
N TRP A 7 -11.64 -7.35 -7.21
CA TRP A 7 -10.36 -6.68 -7.45
C TRP A 7 -9.20 -7.66 -7.33
N THR A 8 -8.57 -7.94 -8.45
CA THR A 8 -7.41 -8.84 -8.54
C THR A 8 -6.08 -8.10 -8.57
N TRP A 9 -6.10 -6.79 -8.86
CA TRP A 9 -4.92 -5.93 -8.96
C TRP A 9 -5.02 -4.80 -7.95
N ILE A 10 -4.25 -4.91 -6.87
CA ILE A 10 -4.25 -3.92 -5.80
C ILE A 10 -2.84 -3.40 -5.52
N GLY A 11 -2.78 -2.13 -5.13
CA GLY A 11 -1.60 -1.49 -4.57
C GLY A 11 -1.63 -1.54 -3.05
N ALA A 12 -0.47 -1.66 -2.41
CA ALA A 12 -0.34 -1.65 -0.97
C ALA A 12 0.63 -0.56 -0.52
N VAL A 13 0.21 0.24 0.46
CA VAL A 13 1.07 1.26 1.09
C VAL A 13 0.98 1.11 2.59
N ARG A 14 2.11 1.14 3.29
CA ARG A 14 2.14 1.03 4.75
C ARG A 14 3.02 2.11 5.38
N SER A 15 2.69 2.45 6.62
CA SER A 15 3.65 3.14 7.48
C SER A 15 4.80 2.20 7.80
N ASP A 16 6.02 2.71 7.72
CA ASP A 16 7.22 1.99 8.18
C ASP A 16 7.27 2.00 9.72
N SER A 17 6.32 1.29 10.33
CA SER A 17 6.15 1.12 11.76
C SER A 17 5.67 -0.29 12.04
N ASP A 18 5.82 -0.77 13.27
CA ASP A 18 5.41 -2.14 13.62
C ASP A 18 3.94 -2.39 13.35
N TYR A 19 3.07 -1.40 13.59
CA TYR A 19 1.65 -1.49 13.26
C TYR A 19 1.42 -1.64 11.74
N GLY A 20 2.06 -0.78 10.94
CA GLY A 20 1.92 -0.81 9.49
C GLY A 20 2.52 -2.08 8.88
N ASN A 21 3.66 -2.54 9.40
CA ASN A 21 4.37 -3.72 8.93
C ASN A 21 3.63 -5.01 9.29
N ASN A 22 3.19 -5.18 10.53
CA ASN A 22 2.45 -6.37 10.96
C ASN A 22 1.05 -6.44 10.33
N GLY A 23 0.36 -5.30 10.24
CA GLY A 23 -0.93 -5.20 9.57
C GLY A 23 -0.82 -5.55 8.08
N MET A 24 0.20 -5.01 7.40
CA MET A 24 0.43 -5.31 5.98
C MET A 24 0.84 -6.76 5.76
N ALA A 25 1.73 -7.34 6.58
CA ALA A 25 2.11 -8.74 6.44
C ALA A 25 0.90 -9.68 6.52
N SER A 26 -0.01 -9.42 7.47
CA SER A 26 -1.26 -10.18 7.61
C SER A 26 -2.18 -9.98 6.39
N PHE A 27 -2.28 -8.75 5.89
CA PHE A 27 -3.05 -8.44 4.69
C PHE A 27 -2.51 -9.14 3.44
N LEU A 28 -1.19 -9.10 3.21
CA LEU A 28 -0.56 -9.74 2.06
C LEU A 28 -0.79 -11.25 2.07
N LYS A 29 -0.66 -11.89 3.25
CA LYS A 29 -0.94 -13.32 3.40
C LYS A 29 -2.40 -13.67 3.09
N ALA A 30 -3.35 -12.86 3.57
CA ALA A 30 -4.76 -13.05 3.25
C ALA A 30 -5.05 -12.81 1.76
N ALA A 31 -4.42 -11.79 1.15
CA ALA A 31 -4.56 -11.49 -0.27
C ALA A 31 -4.05 -12.65 -1.15
N GLU A 32 -2.90 -13.24 -0.81
CA GLU A 32 -2.34 -14.40 -1.49
C GLU A 32 -3.26 -15.62 -1.42
N GLN A 33 -3.81 -15.91 -0.23
CA GLN A 33 -4.76 -17.00 -0.03
C GLN A 33 -6.06 -16.84 -0.83
N GLU A 34 -6.47 -15.59 -1.07
CA GLU A 34 -7.66 -15.25 -1.84
C GLU A 34 -7.37 -15.08 -3.34
N GLY A 35 -6.13 -15.32 -3.80
CA GLY A 35 -5.72 -15.21 -5.20
C GLY A 35 -5.64 -13.77 -5.71
N ILE A 36 -5.47 -12.79 -4.83
CA ILE A 36 -5.34 -11.38 -5.17
C ILE A 36 -3.86 -11.04 -5.40
N CYS A 37 -3.54 -10.45 -6.55
CA CYS A 37 -2.19 -9.98 -6.86
C CYS A 37 -1.97 -8.57 -6.32
N VAL A 38 -0.87 -8.41 -5.57
CA VAL A 38 -0.41 -7.12 -5.08
C VAL A 38 0.71 -6.63 -5.99
N GLU A 39 0.45 -5.58 -6.76
CA GLU A 39 1.37 -5.09 -7.79
C GLU A 39 2.60 -4.39 -7.17
N TYR A 40 2.38 -3.67 -6.07
CA TYR A 40 3.44 -3.02 -5.31
C TYR A 40 3.09 -2.96 -3.83
N SER A 41 4.11 -2.97 -2.98
CA SER A 41 3.98 -2.80 -1.53
C SER A 41 5.05 -1.84 -1.02
N GLU A 42 4.69 -0.56 -0.89
CA GLU A 42 5.62 0.49 -0.49
C GLU A 42 5.48 0.85 0.99
N ALA A 43 6.61 1.13 1.64
CA ALA A 43 6.66 1.59 3.02
C ALA A 43 7.12 3.05 3.07
N TYR A 44 6.38 3.86 3.83
CA TYR A 44 6.67 5.28 4.02
C TYR A 44 6.61 5.67 5.49
N TYR A 45 7.55 6.49 5.94
CA TYR A 45 7.50 7.09 7.27
C TYR A 45 7.63 8.60 7.18
N ARG A 46 6.97 9.32 8.10
CA ARG A 46 6.89 10.78 8.02
C ARG A 46 8.25 11.50 8.07
N THR A 47 9.24 10.93 8.75
CA THR A 47 10.59 11.52 8.84
C THR A 47 11.46 11.19 7.62
N GLN A 48 10.98 10.35 6.69
CA GLN A 48 11.72 10.03 5.48
C GLN A 48 11.72 11.24 4.52
N PRO A 49 12.80 11.38 3.73
CA PRO A 49 12.93 12.49 2.80
C PRO A 49 11.81 12.50 1.75
N ARG A 50 11.47 13.69 1.26
CA ARG A 50 10.47 13.90 0.20
C ARG A 50 10.75 13.07 -1.06
N SER A 51 12.01 12.74 -1.34
CA SER A 51 12.39 11.85 -2.45
C SER A 51 11.75 10.47 -2.33
N LYS A 52 11.62 9.93 -1.11
CA LYS A 52 10.96 8.63 -0.88
C LYS A 52 9.45 8.73 -1.07
N LEU A 53 8.83 9.82 -0.58
CA LEU A 53 7.42 10.10 -0.87
C LEU A 53 7.15 10.20 -2.37
N LYS A 54 8.00 10.92 -3.10
CA LYS A 54 7.92 11.05 -4.56
C LYS A 54 8.03 9.69 -5.26
N ARG A 55 8.95 8.84 -4.81
CA ARG A 55 9.08 7.47 -5.33
C ARG A 55 7.80 6.66 -5.13
N VAL A 56 7.18 6.72 -3.95
CA VAL A 56 5.91 6.04 -3.69
C VAL A 56 4.80 6.58 -4.60
N ALA A 57 4.71 7.91 -4.74
CA ALA A 57 3.75 8.52 -5.66
C ALA A 57 3.99 8.12 -7.13
N ASP A 58 5.25 8.04 -7.56
CA ASP A 58 5.63 7.60 -8.91
C ASP A 58 5.26 6.13 -9.15
N VAL A 59 5.43 5.26 -8.16
CA VAL A 59 5.00 3.85 -8.23
C VAL A 59 3.49 3.77 -8.37
N ILE A 60 2.75 4.54 -7.57
CA ILE A 60 1.28 4.59 -7.65
C ILE A 60 0.82 5.10 -9.03
N ARG A 61 1.45 6.16 -9.57
CA ARG A 61 1.12 6.71 -10.90
C ARG A 61 1.40 5.75 -12.05
N ARG A 62 2.42 4.90 -11.92
CA ARG A 62 2.83 3.95 -12.98
C ARG A 62 2.06 2.64 -12.92
N SER A 63 1.45 2.33 -11.78
CA SER A 63 0.69 1.10 -11.56
C SER A 63 -0.68 1.15 -12.26
N MET A 64 -1.16 -0.03 -12.66
CA MET A 64 -2.52 -0.20 -13.18
C MET A 64 -3.55 -0.51 -12.07
N ALA A 65 -3.10 -0.60 -10.82
CA ALA A 65 -3.94 -0.88 -9.67
C ALA A 65 -4.95 0.25 -9.46
N ARG A 66 -6.24 -0.11 -9.58
CA ARG A 66 -7.35 0.83 -9.34
C ARG A 66 -7.67 1.00 -7.86
N VAL A 67 -7.19 0.08 -7.02
CA VAL A 67 -7.47 0.05 -5.60
C VAL A 67 -6.15 0.01 -4.83
N ILE A 68 -6.06 0.88 -3.82
CA ILE A 68 -4.89 1.02 -2.97
C ILE A 68 -5.32 0.77 -1.54
N VAL A 69 -4.69 -0.19 -0.88
CA VAL A 69 -4.88 -0.49 0.54
C VAL A 69 -3.77 0.19 1.34
N ALA A 70 -4.15 1.06 2.25
CA ALA A 70 -3.22 1.89 3.02
C ALA A 70 -3.30 1.57 4.52
N PHE A 71 -2.21 1.05 5.10
CA PHE A 71 -2.05 0.87 6.55
C PHE A 71 -1.18 1.99 7.10
N LEU A 72 -1.79 3.14 7.38
CA LEU A 72 -1.07 4.36 7.76
C LEU A 72 -1.36 4.75 9.22
N ALA A 73 -0.32 5.21 9.93
CA ALA A 73 -0.49 5.84 11.23
C ALA A 73 -1.29 7.15 11.09
N SER A 74 -2.12 7.48 12.09
CA SER A 74 -2.96 8.69 12.10
C SER A 74 -2.14 9.92 11.72
N GLY A 75 -2.56 10.61 10.64
CA GLY A 75 -1.95 11.81 10.05
C GLY A 75 -0.74 11.59 9.13
N ALA A 76 -0.35 10.34 8.82
CA ALA A 76 0.52 10.08 7.68
C ALA A 76 -0.30 10.25 6.39
N CYS A 77 0.06 11.26 5.58
CA CYS A 77 -0.52 11.48 4.26
C CYS A 77 0.50 11.09 3.19
N VAL A 78 0.01 10.39 2.16
CA VAL A 78 0.78 10.13 0.93
C VAL A 78 0.17 10.98 -0.17
N CYS A 79 0.91 11.99 -0.65
CA CYS A 79 0.44 12.83 -1.75
C CYS A 79 0.61 12.10 -3.08
N VAL A 80 -0.51 11.75 -3.71
CA VAL A 80 -0.56 11.21 -5.07
C VAL A 80 -1.12 12.31 -5.98
N GLN A 81 -0.24 13.18 -6.48
CA GLN A 81 -0.59 14.22 -7.47
C GLN A 81 -0.32 13.72 -8.89
#